data_AF-A0A1G1IS24-F1
#
_entry.id   AF-A0A1G1IS24-F1
#
_cell.length_a   1.000
_cell.length_b   1.000
_cell.length_c   1.000
_cell.angle_alpha   90.00
_cell.angle_beta   90.00
_cell.angle_gamma   90.00
#
_symmetry.space_group_name_H-M   'P 1'
#
loop_
_entity.id
_entity.type
_entity.pdbx_description
1 polymer ?
#
loop_
_entity_poly.entity_id
_entity_poly.type
_entity_poly.pdbx_seq_one_letter_code
_entity_poly.pdbx_strand_id
1 'polypeptide(L)'
;MKRFLTSKEAANYLSITEDELNNLSKAHQITAYKIGGIYTRFKVDDLETYRRKGVTKGGKNYSSNSFENIRDFFYFNDFYIYSCVVIAVILYFIFKKT
;
A
#
# COMPACT_ATOMS: atom_id res chain seq x y z
N MET A 1 13.64 -23.05 7.58
CA MET A 1 12.96 -23.04 6.26
C MET A 1 13.12 -21.66 5.64
N LYS A 2 13.59 -21.55 4.39
CA LYS A 2 13.64 -20.25 3.70
C LYS A 2 12.24 -19.91 3.19
N ARG A 3 11.57 -18.95 3.84
CA ARG A 3 10.22 -18.52 3.49
C ARG A 3 10.27 -17.20 2.71
N PHE A 4 9.50 -17.12 1.64
CA PHE A 4 9.34 -15.91 0.83
C PHE A 4 7.93 -15.35 1.00
N LEU A 5 7.82 -14.04 1.13
CA LEU A 5 6.57 -13.30 1.29
C LEU A 5 6.29 -12.47 0.04
N THR A 6 5.02 -12.28 -0.27
CA THR A 6 4.56 -11.25 -1.22
C THR A 6 4.78 -9.83 -0.66
N SER A 7 4.67 -8.80 -1.49
CA SER A 7 4.72 -7.40 -1.03
C SER A 7 3.73 -7.12 0.10
N LYS A 8 2.48 -7.57 -0.05
CA LYS A 8 1.43 -7.42 0.96
C LYS A 8 1.75 -8.11 2.28
N GLU A 9 2.21 -9.35 2.22
CA GLU A 9 2.59 -10.11 3.42
C GLU A 9 3.83 -9.54 4.10
N ALA A 10 4.82 -9.09 3.33
CA ALA A 10 6.04 -8.47 3.84
C ALA A 10 5.77 -7.12 4.49
N ALA A 11 4.88 -6.31 3.90
CA ALA A 11 4.42 -5.05 4.45
C ALA A 11 3.71 -5.27 5.79
N ASN A 12 2.81 -6.25 5.86
CA ASN A 12 2.14 -6.64 7.10
C ASN A 12 3.14 -7.16 8.15
N TYR A 13 4.10 -7.99 7.74
CA TYR A 13 5.15 -8.54 8.61
C TYR A 13 6.03 -7.45 9.26
N LEU A 14 6.31 -6.37 8.52
CA LEU A 14 7.04 -5.20 9.02
C LEU A 14 6.12 -4.12 9.61
N SER A 15 4.81 -4.29 9.54
CA SER A 15 3.80 -3.30 9.95
C SER A 15 3.97 -1.93 9.27
N ILE A 16 4.31 -1.94 7.98
CA ILE A 16 4.47 -0.76 7.11
C ILE A 16 3.52 -0.86 5.90
N THR A 17 3.40 0.21 5.11
CA THR A 17 2.61 0.18 3.87
C THR A 17 3.37 -0.50 2.73
N GLU A 18 2.64 -0.94 1.68
CA GLU A 18 3.27 -1.53 0.49
C GLU A 18 4.16 -0.50 -0.24
N ASP A 19 3.77 0.77 -0.25
CA ASP A 19 4.56 1.85 -0.85
C ASP A 19 5.84 2.13 -0.08
N GLU A 20 5.78 2.12 1.26
CA GLU A 20 6.97 2.26 2.09
C GLU A 20 7.92 1.08 1.87
N LEU A 21 7.41 -0.15 1.83
CA LEU A 21 8.19 -1.34 1.51
C LEU A 21 8.84 -1.23 0.12
N ASN A 22 8.11 -0.71 -0.87
CA ASN A 22 8.64 -0.50 -2.21
C ASN A 22 9.73 0.58 -2.23
N ASN A 23 9.57 1.67 -1.48
CA ASN A 23 10.60 2.70 -1.33
C ASN A 23 11.86 2.16 -0.64
N LEU A 24 11.70 1.33 0.39
CA LEU A 24 12.81 0.65 1.06
C LEU A 24 13.53 -0.33 0.13
N SER A 25 12.77 -1.02 -0.72
CA SER A 25 13.33 -1.88 -1.77
C SER A 25 14.11 -1.07 -2.82
N LYS A 26 13.57 0.06 -3.29
CA LYS A 26 14.26 0.96 -4.24
C LYS A 26 15.52 1.56 -3.64
N ALA A 27 15.47 1.88 -2.34
CA ALA A 27 16.61 2.38 -1.57
C ALA A 27 17.64 1.29 -1.24
N HIS A 28 17.47 0.05 -1.72
CA HIS A 28 18.34 -1.10 -1.45
C HIS A 28 18.51 -1.43 0.05
N GLN A 29 17.56 -0.98 0.88
CA GLN A 29 17.56 -1.26 2.32
C GLN A 29 16.96 -2.64 2.63
N ILE A 30 16.05 -3.11 1.77
CA ILE A 30 15.45 -4.44 1.83
C ILE A 30 15.70 -5.14 0.50
N THR A 31 16.14 -6.40 0.56
CA THR A 31 16.42 -7.18 -0.65
C THR A 31 15.11 -7.72 -1.24
N ALA A 32 14.84 -7.35 -2.48
CA ALA A 32 13.69 -7.78 -3.24
C ALA A 32 14.13 -8.72 -4.37
N TYR A 33 13.57 -9.92 -4.40
CA TYR A 33 13.87 -10.93 -5.41
C TYR A 33 12.77 -10.91 -6.47
N LYS A 34 13.14 -10.75 -7.75
CA LYS A 34 12.22 -10.90 -8.85
C LYS A 34 12.16 -12.36 -9.30
N ILE A 35 11.01 -13.01 -9.14
CA ILE A 35 10.75 -14.36 -9.63
C ILE A 35 10.07 -14.26 -10.99
N GLY A 36 10.66 -14.91 -12.00
CA GLY A 36 10.14 -14.89 -13.37
C GLY A 36 10.08 -13.50 -13.99
N GLY A 37 10.90 -12.55 -13.51
CA GLY A 37 10.95 -11.17 -14.00
C GLY A 37 9.79 -10.26 -13.59
N ILE A 38 8.68 -10.83 -13.09
CA ILE A 38 7.43 -10.11 -12.85
C ILE A 38 7.11 -10.01 -11.35
N TYR A 39 7.30 -11.09 -10.59
CA TYR A 39 6.84 -11.14 -9.20
C TYR A 39 7.94 -10.75 -8.22
N THR A 40 7.71 -9.68 -7.46
CA THR A 40 8.59 -9.30 -6.36
C THR A 40 8.29 -10.15 -5.13
N ARG A 41 9.32 -10.78 -4.57
CA ARG A 41 9.24 -11.57 -3.34
C ARG A 41 10.32 -11.14 -2.36
N PHE A 42 9.97 -11.19 -1.08
CA PHE A 42 10.83 -10.78 0.02
C PHE A 42 11.17 -11.98 0.87
N LYS A 43 12.44 -12.16 1.21
CA LYS A 43 12.87 -13.25 2.07
C LYS A 43 12.66 -12.86 3.53
N VAL A 44 12.05 -13.73 4.33
CA VAL A 44 11.77 -13.44 5.75
C VAL A 44 13.04 -13.11 6.53
N ASP A 45 14.13 -13.86 6.31
CA ASP A 45 15.42 -13.61 6.96
C ASP A 45 15.96 -12.18 6.70
N ASP A 46 15.72 -11.65 5.49
CA ASP A 46 16.22 -10.32 5.09
C ASP A 46 15.38 -9.22 5.75
N LEU A 47 14.07 -9.43 5.85
CA LEU A 47 13.15 -8.55 6.60
C LEU A 47 13.48 -8.57 8.10
N GLU A 48 13.79 -9.74 8.64
CA GLU A 48 14.19 -9.88 10.04
C GLU A 48 15.56 -9.23 10.30
N THR A 49 16.50 -9.37 9.36
CA THR A 49 17.79 -8.69 9.42
C THR A 49 17.61 -7.16 9.40
N TYR A 50 16.70 -6.64 8.57
CA TYR A 50 16.35 -5.22 8.56
C TYR A 50 15.75 -4.79 9.91
N ARG A 51 14.81 -5.57 10.46
CA ARG A 51 14.20 -5.32 11.77
C ARG A 51 15.23 -5.33 12.91
N ARG A 52 16.19 -6.27 12.88
CA ARG A 52 17.25 -6.43 13.90
C ARG A 52 18.39 -5.44 13.75
N LYS A 53 18.74 -5.01 12.53
CA LYS A 53 19.76 -3.97 12.27
C LYS A 53 19.39 -2.59 12.83
N GLY A 54 18.21 -2.47 13.40
CA GLY A 54 17.80 -1.30 14.14
C GLY A 54 17.19 -0.28 13.19
N VAL A 55 15.99 0.11 13.58
CA VAL A 55 15.26 1.32 13.21
C VAL A 55 16.14 2.54 13.47
N THR A 56 17.18 2.72 12.66
CA THR A 56 18.14 3.82 12.74
C THR A 56 18.18 4.55 11.41
N LYS A 57 17.01 5.06 11.01
CA LYS A 57 16.76 6.31 10.27
C LYS A 57 15.43 6.22 9.54
N GLY A 58 14.38 6.51 10.31
CA GLY A 58 13.03 6.69 9.80
C GLY A 58 12.10 7.25 10.86
N GLY A 59 12.64 8.05 11.79
CA GLY A 59 11.84 8.92 12.65
C GLY A 59 11.15 9.96 11.78
N LYS A 60 10.08 9.56 11.11
CA LYS A 60 8.96 10.44 10.87
C LYS A 60 7.83 9.81 11.65
N ASN A 61 7.45 10.51 12.70
CA ASN A 61 6.05 10.55 13.11
C ASN A 61 5.25 10.96 11.86
N TYR A 62 4.96 10.02 10.96
CA TYR A 62 3.74 10.11 10.19
C TYR A 62 2.67 9.82 11.20
N SER A 63 2.28 10.92 11.86
CA SER A 63 0.92 11.14 12.31
C SER A 63 0.02 10.24 11.50
N SER A 64 -0.71 9.38 12.22
CA SER A 64 -1.93 8.73 11.80
C SER A 64 -2.82 9.72 11.05
N ASN A 65 -2.45 10.04 9.82
CA ASN A 65 -3.19 10.91 8.97
C ASN A 65 -4.07 9.93 8.22
N SER A 66 -5.20 9.60 8.84
CA SER A 66 -6.26 8.74 8.29
C SER A 66 -6.65 9.11 6.85
N PHE A 67 -6.22 10.28 6.37
CA PHE A 67 -6.25 10.77 5.01
C PHE A 67 -5.39 10.00 3.98
N GLU A 68 -4.31 9.30 4.34
CA GLU A 68 -3.55 8.51 3.37
C GLU A 68 -4.32 7.23 2.97
N ASN A 69 -4.87 6.52 3.97
CA ASN A 69 -5.80 5.41 3.73
C ASN A 69 -7.06 5.85 2.98
N ILE A 70 -7.56 7.08 3.24
CA ILE A 70 -8.68 7.63 2.49
C ILE A 70 -8.29 7.80 1.02
N ARG A 71 -7.12 8.37 0.72
CA ARG A 71 -6.70 8.62 -0.66
C ARG A 71 -6.50 7.32 -1.45
N ASP A 72 -5.95 6.29 -0.82
CA ASP A 72 -5.84 4.95 -1.43
C ASP A 72 -7.22 4.34 -1.69
N PHE A 73 -8.18 4.55 -0.78
CA PHE A 73 -9.58 4.15 -1.00
C PHE A 73 -10.20 4.91 -2.18
N PHE A 74 -9.97 6.23 -2.29
CA PHE A 74 -10.45 7.04 -3.42
C PHE A 74 -9.80 6.64 -4.75
N TYR A 75 -8.51 6.27 -4.76
CA TYR A 75 -7.79 5.82 -5.95
C TYR A 75 -8.27 4.44 -6.43
N PHE A 76 -8.51 3.50 -5.50
CA PHE A 76 -9.01 2.17 -5.84
C PHE A 76 -10.50 2.16 -6.23
N ASN A 77 -11.28 3.11 -5.70
CA ASN A 77 -12.73 3.19 -5.93
C ASN A 77 -13.14 4.33 -6.87
N ASP A 78 -12.22 4.83 -7.71
CA ASP A 78 -12.46 5.93 -8.63
C ASP A 78 -13.71 5.70 -9.51
N PHE A 79 -13.84 4.51 -10.10
CA PHE A 79 -15.00 4.11 -10.91
C PHE A 79 -16.34 4.18 -10.14
N TYR A 80 -16.36 3.72 -8.89
CA TYR A 80 -17.57 3.74 -8.05
C TYR A 80 -17.99 5.15 -7.69
N ILE A 81 -17.02 6.04 -7.44
CA ILE A 81 -17.27 7.44 -7.12
C ILE A 81 -17.86 8.15 -8.33
N TYR A 82 -17.29 7.96 -9.52
CA TYR A 82 -17.86 8.48 -10.76
C TYR A 82 -19.28 7.95 -10.99
N SER A 83 -19.51 6.66 -10.78
CA SER A 83 -20.85 6.06 -10.88
C SER A 83 -21.84 6.71 -9.91
N CYS A 84 -21.43 6.96 -8.66
CA CYS A 84 -22.29 7.56 -7.65
C CYS A 84 -22.69 8.99 -8.02
N VAL A 85 -21.76 9.78 -8.57
CA VAL A 85 -22.04 11.13 -9.07
C VAL A 85 -23.05 11.10 -10.22
N VAL A 86 -22.87 10.18 -11.19
CA VAL A 86 -23.80 10.03 -12.31
C VAL A 86 -25.21 9.67 -11.83
N ILE A 87 -25.31 8.71 -10.90
CA ILE A 87 -26.60 8.31 -10.30
C ILE A 87 -27.26 9.50 -9.59
N ALA A 88 -26.50 10.27 -8.80
CA ALA A 88 -27.02 11.44 -8.09
C ALA A 88 -27.53 12.52 -9.05
N VAL A 89 -26.85 12.76 -10.17
CA VAL A 89 -27.31 13.70 -11.21
C VAL A 89 -28.63 13.21 -11.83
N ILE A 90 -28.73 11.93 -12.16
CA ILE A 90 -29.97 11.35 -12.73
C ILE A 90 -31.12 11.49 -11.73
N LEU A 91 -30.90 11.13 -10.46
CA LEU A 91 -31.90 11.27 -9.41
C LEU A 91 -32.32 12.73 -9.21
N TYR A 92 -31.36 13.67 -9.24
CA TYR A 92 -31.66 15.09 -9.15
C TYR A 92 -32.59 15.56 -10.29
N PHE A 93 -32.35 15.12 -11.52
CA PHE A 93 -33.23 15.44 -12.65
C PHE A 93 -34.63 14.84 -12.51
N ILE A 94 -34.75 13.63 -11.96
CA ILE A 94 -36.04 12.98 -11.70
C ILE A 94 -36.83 13.74 -10.63
N PHE A 95 -36.18 14.06 -9.50
CA PHE A 95 -36.85 14.75 -8.39
C PHE A 95 -37.10 16.23 -8.65
N LYS A 96 -36.30 16.90 -9.49
CA LYS A 96 -36.55 18.30 -9.87
C LYS A 96 -37.74 18.43 -10.83
N LYS A 97 -38.03 17.40 -11.61
CA LYS A 97 -39.08 17.42 -12.65
C LYS A 97 -40.43 16.87 -12.14
N THR A 98 -40.44 16.26 -10.95
CA THR A 98 -41.64 15.85 -10.21
C THR A 98 -42.03 16.97 -9.25
#